data_AF-A0A820F0L6-F1
#
_entry.id   AF-A0A820F0L6-F1
#
_cell.length_a   1.000
_cell.length_b   1.000
_cell.length_c   1.000
_cell.angle_alpha   90.00
_cell.angle_beta   90.00
_cell.angle_gamma   90.00
#
_symmetry.space_group_name_H-M   'P 1'
#
loop_
_entity.id
_entity.type
_entity.pdbx_description
1 polymer ?
#
loop_
_entity_poly.entity_id
_entity_poly.type
_entity_poly.pdbx_seq_one_letter_code
_entity_poly.pdbx_strand_id
1 'polypeptide(L)'
;MQMMRKLAPTGIAAAEIGGMTIHSFLGEQRNSGKPRTIKPGDLKLEKEWRLVEYLLIDEISMVGLNLLAKLNRIICSAKYAEPEVPFGGVNVIFFGDYLQYRPVYDAPLHTDFSLPSKKKSGKLSTEKEIQQRVARSLILQINCVVKLTRQMRTEDPRYLQLLERLRHGQCNYDDYELLLTRVVGQSSVESLRDSPWIK
;
A
#
# COMPACT_ATOMS: atom_id res chain seq x y z
N MET A 1 23.82 -13.59 -4.25
CA MET A 1 23.39 -12.71 -3.14
C MET A 1 22.54 -11.61 -3.74
N GLN A 2 21.43 -11.23 -3.09
CA GLN A 2 20.42 -10.35 -3.71
C GLN A 2 20.54 -8.93 -3.12
N MET A 3 20.94 -7.96 -3.94
CA MET A 3 21.07 -6.54 -3.54
C MET A 3 19.73 -5.80 -3.44
N MET A 4 18.68 -6.37 -4.04
CA MET A 4 17.36 -5.73 -4.17
C MET A 4 16.26 -6.59 -3.56
N ARG A 5 15.55 -6.05 -2.58
CA ARG A 5 14.36 -6.67 -1.98
C ARG A 5 13.10 -6.15 -2.64
N LYS A 6 12.14 -7.04 -2.93
CA LYS A 6 10.87 -6.72 -3.59
C LYS A 6 9.72 -7.16 -2.71
N LEU A 7 8.85 -6.22 -2.35
CA LEU A 7 7.70 -6.43 -1.50
C LEU A 7 6.43 -5.88 -2.15
N ALA A 8 5.28 -6.46 -1.81
CA ALA A 8 3.96 -5.93 -2.14
C ALA A 8 2.96 -6.26 -1.01
N PRO A 9 1.83 -5.57 -0.89
CA PRO A 9 0.83 -5.84 0.15
C PRO A 9 0.00 -7.10 -0.12
N THR A 10 -0.20 -7.48 -1.40
CA THR A 10 -1.02 -8.64 -1.79
C THR A 10 -0.17 -9.77 -2.38
N GLY A 11 -0.67 -11.01 -2.29
CA GLY A 11 0.02 -12.18 -2.84
C GLY A 11 0.19 -12.14 -4.36
N ILE A 12 -0.83 -11.64 -5.07
CA ILE A 12 -0.80 -11.54 -6.54
C ILE A 12 0.24 -10.51 -6.98
N ALA A 13 0.20 -9.29 -6.42
CA ALA A 13 1.17 -8.25 -6.75
C ALA A 13 2.61 -8.69 -6.40
N ALA A 14 2.79 -9.34 -5.25
CA ALA A 14 4.10 -9.88 -4.88
C ALA A 14 4.60 -10.94 -5.86
N ALA A 15 3.73 -11.82 -6.34
CA ALA A 15 4.09 -12.83 -7.33
C ALA A 15 4.45 -12.21 -8.69
N GLU A 16 3.72 -11.18 -9.13
CA GLU A 16 3.94 -10.49 -10.41
C GLU A 16 5.32 -9.85 -10.51
N ILE A 17 5.80 -9.25 -9.41
CA ILE A 17 7.16 -8.69 -9.35
C ILE A 17 8.21 -9.73 -8.92
N GLY A 18 7.85 -11.01 -8.74
CA GLY A 18 8.74 -12.06 -8.23
C GLY A 18 9.34 -11.74 -6.86
N GLY A 19 8.54 -11.16 -5.97
CA GLY A 19 8.86 -10.78 -4.60
C GLY A 19 8.08 -11.58 -3.57
N MET A 20 7.83 -10.99 -2.40
CA MET A 20 7.01 -11.59 -1.34
C MET A 20 6.10 -10.54 -0.70
N THR A 21 5.07 -10.98 0.02
CA THR A 21 4.20 -10.01 0.69
C THR A 21 4.92 -9.34 1.87
N ILE A 22 4.58 -8.09 2.17
CA ILE A 22 5.09 -7.37 3.35
C ILE A 22 4.76 -8.17 4.63
N HIS A 23 3.55 -8.73 4.72
CA HIS A 23 3.13 -9.54 5.87
C HIS A 23 3.96 -10.83 6.02
N SER A 24 4.22 -11.53 4.91
CA SER A 24 5.11 -12.70 4.92
C SER A 24 6.52 -12.32 5.35
N PHE A 25 7.03 -11.17 4.87
CA PHE A 25 8.32 -10.64 5.28
C PHE A 25 8.37 -10.34 6.79
N LEU A 26 7.30 -9.78 7.36
CA LEU A 26 7.18 -9.46 8.79
C LEU A 26 6.91 -10.69 9.68
N GLY A 27 6.78 -11.89 9.10
CA GLY A 27 6.46 -13.12 9.83
C GLY A 27 4.99 -13.21 10.28
N GLU A 28 4.12 -12.37 9.74
CA GLU A 28 2.68 -12.35 9.99
C GLU A 28 1.98 -13.32 9.03
N GLN A 29 2.13 -14.62 9.26
CA GLN A 29 1.35 -15.62 8.52
C GLN A 29 0.07 -15.94 9.27
N ARG A 30 -1.07 -15.73 8.60
CA ARG A 30 -2.41 -16.01 9.13
C ARG A 30 -2.64 -17.50 9.44
N ASN A 31 -1.95 -18.40 8.74
CA ASN A 31 -2.19 -19.86 8.79
C ASN A 31 -1.07 -20.66 9.47
N SER A 32 0.00 -20.03 9.98
CA SER A 32 1.02 -20.73 10.74
C SER A 32 0.63 -20.71 12.22
N GLY A 33 0.42 -21.87 12.84
CA GLY A 33 -0.02 -22.01 14.24
C GLY A 33 0.90 -21.36 15.31
N LYS A 34 2.02 -20.75 14.91
CA LYS A 34 2.81 -19.83 15.72
C LYS A 34 3.26 -18.64 14.85
N PRO A 35 2.79 -17.41 15.07
CA PRO A 35 3.30 -16.24 14.35
C PRO A 35 4.80 -16.11 14.65
N ARG A 36 5.63 -16.14 13.61
CA ARG A 36 7.07 -15.91 13.76
C ARG A 36 7.26 -14.42 14.02
N THR A 37 7.27 -14.03 15.28
CA THR A 37 7.52 -12.63 15.65
C THR A 37 8.98 -12.33 15.36
N ILE A 38 9.25 -11.67 14.25
CA ILE A 38 10.58 -11.11 13.98
C ILE A 38 10.84 -10.05 15.05
N LYS A 39 11.87 -10.30 15.85
CA LYS A 39 12.32 -9.36 16.88
C LYS A 39 13.54 -8.61 16.35
N PRO A 40 13.76 -7.37 16.81
CA PRO A 40 15.04 -6.72 16.64
C PRO A 40 16.18 -7.64 17.12
N GLY A 41 17.24 -7.79 16.33
CA GLY A 41 18.37 -8.69 16.63
C GLY A 41 18.25 -10.12 16.06
N ASP A 42 17.32 -10.39 15.12
CA ASP A 42 17.27 -11.70 14.45
C ASP A 42 18.46 -11.86 13.49
N LEU A 43 19.47 -12.63 13.91
CA LEU A 43 20.69 -12.93 13.14
C LEU A 43 20.41 -13.42 11.71
N LYS A 44 19.27 -14.10 11.47
CA LYS A 44 18.92 -14.55 10.12
C LYS A 44 18.52 -13.38 9.24
N LEU A 45 17.73 -12.46 9.79
CA LEU A 45 17.29 -11.26 9.11
C LEU A 45 18.49 -10.34 8.81
N GLU A 46 19.38 -10.17 9.78
CA GLU A 46 20.60 -9.37 9.61
C GLU A 46 21.49 -9.92 8.51
N LYS A 47 21.71 -11.23 8.46
CA LYS A 47 22.47 -11.88 7.38
C LYS A 47 21.80 -11.68 6.01
N GLU A 48 20.47 -11.74 5.96
CA GLU A 48 19.70 -11.57 4.73
C GLU A 48 19.73 -10.12 4.22
N TRP A 49 19.66 -9.14 5.12
CA TRP A 49 19.61 -7.71 4.79
C TRP A 49 20.97 -7.02 4.73
N ARG A 50 22.04 -7.69 5.17
CA ARG A 50 23.41 -7.16 5.15
C ARG A 50 23.77 -6.57 3.78
N LEU A 51 23.42 -7.26 2.71
CA LEU A 51 23.75 -6.89 1.32
C LEU A 51 22.60 -6.21 0.56
N VAL A 52 21.44 -6.01 1.20
CA VAL A 52 20.32 -5.30 0.58
C VAL A 52 20.62 -3.81 0.56
N GLU A 53 20.60 -3.23 -0.64
CA GLU A 53 20.81 -1.81 -0.92
C GLU A 53 19.55 -1.12 -1.46
N TYR A 54 18.64 -1.89 -2.07
CA TYR A 54 17.39 -1.39 -2.64
C TYR A 54 16.18 -2.15 -2.09
N LEU A 55 15.12 -1.41 -1.79
CA LEU A 55 13.80 -1.93 -1.43
C LEU A 55 12.75 -1.40 -2.40
N LEU A 56 12.17 -2.30 -3.19
CA LEU A 56 10.99 -2.03 -4.01
C LEU A 56 9.73 -2.41 -3.23
N ILE A 57 8.77 -1.49 -3.14
CA ILE A 57 7.44 -1.77 -2.63
C ILE A 57 6.42 -1.40 -3.69
N ASP A 58 5.76 -2.41 -4.24
CA ASP A 58 4.66 -2.23 -5.18
C ASP A 58 3.31 -2.09 -4.46
N GLU A 59 2.33 -1.49 -5.13
CA GLU A 59 1.00 -1.16 -4.60
C GLU A 59 1.02 -0.41 -3.25
N ILE A 60 1.90 0.59 -3.13
CA ILE A 60 2.09 1.38 -1.90
C ILE A 60 0.80 2.05 -1.39
N SER A 61 -0.18 2.29 -2.26
CA SER A 61 -1.48 2.87 -1.90
C SER A 61 -2.29 1.99 -0.95
N MET A 62 -2.09 0.68 -0.98
CA MET A 62 -2.72 -0.28 -0.07
C MET A 62 -1.94 -0.46 1.25
N VAL A 63 -0.75 0.11 1.38
CA VAL A 63 0.05 0.05 2.60
C VAL A 63 -0.40 1.17 3.55
N GLY A 64 -0.74 0.81 4.78
CA GLY A 64 -1.11 1.78 5.80
C GLY A 64 0.05 2.20 6.70
N LEU A 65 -0.18 3.22 7.51
CA LEU A 65 0.83 3.80 8.39
C LEU A 65 1.37 2.81 9.43
N ASN A 66 0.53 1.93 9.99
CA ASN A 66 1.02 0.96 10.98
C ASN A 66 1.92 -0.09 10.32
N LEU A 67 1.53 -0.58 9.13
CA LEU A 67 2.31 -1.55 8.39
C LEU A 67 3.68 -0.97 7.97
N LEU A 68 3.70 0.27 7.47
CA LEU A 68 4.94 0.93 7.06
C LEU A 68 5.88 1.20 8.25
N ALA A 69 5.35 1.66 9.39
CA ALA A 69 6.15 1.90 10.60
C ALA A 69 6.81 0.59 11.08
N LYS A 70 6.05 -0.50 11.08
CA LYS A 70 6.55 -1.81 11.47
C LYS A 70 7.63 -2.30 10.50
N LEU A 71 7.43 -2.13 9.20
CA LEU A 71 8.40 -2.46 8.17
C LEU A 71 9.72 -1.69 8.38
N ASN A 72 9.64 -0.37 8.57
CA ASN A 72 10.81 0.48 8.85
C ASN A 72 11.60 -0.03 10.05
N ARG A 73 10.92 -0.24 11.20
CA ARG A 73 11.56 -0.69 12.44
C ARG A 73 12.30 -2.02 12.28
N ILE A 74 11.71 -2.98 11.58
CA ILE A 74 12.33 -4.29 11.32
C ILE A 74 13.58 -4.14 10.44
N ILE A 75 13.52 -3.27 9.42
CA ILE A 75 14.65 -3.03 8.53
C ILE A 75 15.79 -2.28 9.24
N CYS A 76 15.48 -1.23 10.01
CA CYS A 76 16.49 -0.51 10.80
C CYS A 76 17.24 -1.47 11.73
N SER A 77 16.51 -2.37 12.41
CA SER A 77 17.16 -3.40 13.22
C SER A 77 18.01 -4.37 12.39
N ALA A 78 17.55 -4.79 11.22
CA ALA A 78 18.32 -5.71 10.36
C ALA A 78 19.61 -5.08 9.82
N LYS A 79 19.66 -3.75 9.70
CA LYS A 79 20.81 -2.98 9.23
C LYS A 79 21.67 -2.42 10.35
N TYR A 80 21.34 -2.69 11.62
CA TYR A 80 21.97 -2.05 12.80
C TYR A 80 21.99 -0.52 12.71
N ALA A 81 20.92 0.06 12.19
CA ALA A 81 20.78 1.49 12.04
C ALA A 81 19.94 2.09 13.17
N GLU A 82 20.26 3.33 13.51
CA GLU A 82 19.46 4.11 14.47
C GLU A 82 18.01 4.27 13.98
N PRO A 83 17.02 4.34 14.89
CA PRO A 83 15.59 4.44 14.53
C PRO A 83 15.25 5.64 13.63
N GLU A 84 16.04 6.71 13.70
CA GLU A 84 15.88 7.93 12.92
C GLU A 84 16.30 7.78 11.47
N VAL A 85 17.12 6.76 11.14
CA VAL A 85 17.58 6.49 9.77
C VAL A 85 16.48 5.77 9.00
N PRO A 86 15.82 6.40 8.01
CA PRO A 86 14.75 5.79 7.24
C PRO A 86 15.21 4.47 6.62
N PHE A 87 14.45 3.40 6.86
CA PHE A 87 14.68 2.06 6.34
C PHE A 87 16.13 1.56 6.52
N GLY A 88 16.79 1.99 7.61
CA GLY A 88 18.19 1.64 7.89
C GLY A 88 19.17 2.02 6.78
N GLY A 89 18.88 3.09 6.03
CA GLY A 89 19.73 3.62 4.97
C GLY A 89 19.60 2.89 3.63
N VAL A 90 18.62 2.00 3.49
CA VAL A 90 18.31 1.33 2.23
C VAL A 90 17.60 2.29 1.28
N ASN A 91 17.97 2.29 0.00
CA ASN A 91 17.27 3.07 -1.03
C ASN A 91 15.89 2.48 -1.26
N VAL A 92 14.83 3.26 -1.02
CA VAL A 92 13.45 2.78 -1.15
C VAL A 92 12.79 3.38 -2.38
N ILE A 93 12.16 2.52 -3.18
CA ILE A 93 11.40 2.91 -4.36
C ILE A 93 9.98 2.37 -4.18
N PHE A 94 9.02 3.28 -4.21
CA PHE A 94 7.60 2.99 -4.11
C PHE A 94 6.96 3.01 -5.49
N PHE A 95 6.13 2.01 -5.77
CA PHE A 95 5.22 2.00 -6.91
C PHE A 95 3.79 1.92 -6.39
N GLY A 96 2.86 2.57 -7.10
CA GLY A 96 1.45 2.44 -6.80
C GLY A 96 0.67 3.69 -7.16
N ASP A 97 -0.62 3.61 -6.86
CA ASP A 97 -1.60 4.59 -7.28
C ASP A 97 -2.65 4.81 -6.19
N TYR A 98 -2.61 6.00 -5.57
CA TYR A 98 -3.50 6.35 -4.47
C TYR A 98 -4.97 6.50 -4.86
N LEU A 99 -5.29 6.55 -6.16
CA LEU A 99 -6.67 6.59 -6.65
C LEU A 99 -7.28 5.21 -6.90
N GLN A 100 -6.51 4.13 -6.78
CA GLN A 100 -7.04 2.77 -6.96
C GLN A 100 -7.63 2.21 -5.66
N TYR A 101 -6.76 1.80 -4.72
CA TYR A 101 -7.18 1.17 -3.48
C TYR A 101 -6.53 1.83 -2.27
N ARG A 102 -7.29 1.92 -1.17
CA ARG A 102 -6.82 2.37 0.15
C ARG A 102 -6.40 1.19 1.01
N PRO A 103 -5.59 1.39 2.06
CA PRO A 103 -5.30 0.32 3.00
C PRO A 103 -6.56 -0.20 3.68
N VAL A 104 -6.57 -1.49 3.99
CA VAL A 104 -7.67 -2.17 4.67
C VAL A 104 -7.37 -2.24 6.17
N TYR A 105 -8.30 -1.75 7.00
CA TYR A 105 -8.16 -1.68 8.47
C TYR A 105 -6.92 -0.92 8.99
N ASP A 106 -6.30 -0.07 8.17
CA ASP A 106 -5.17 0.78 8.55
C ASP A 106 -5.38 2.20 8.00
N ALA A 107 -4.68 3.18 8.58
CA ALA A 107 -4.75 4.58 8.16
C ALA A 107 -3.93 4.81 6.88
N PRO A 108 -4.45 5.55 5.87
CA PRO A 108 -3.71 5.90 4.66
C PRO A 108 -2.43 6.68 4.94
N LEU A 109 -1.43 6.51 4.07
CA LEU A 109 -0.14 7.20 4.19
C LEU A 109 -0.23 8.73 4.10
N HIS A 110 -1.27 9.24 3.44
CA HIS A 110 -1.56 10.67 3.33
C HIS A 110 -2.44 11.21 4.47
N THR A 111 -2.61 10.45 5.56
CA THR A 111 -3.36 10.92 6.74
C THR A 111 -2.75 12.23 7.25
N ASP A 112 -3.62 13.21 7.51
CA ASP A 112 -3.25 14.51 8.05
C ASP A 112 -3.34 14.50 9.58
N PHE A 113 -2.20 14.73 10.24
CA PHE A 113 -2.09 14.79 11.70
C PHE A 113 -2.15 16.22 12.25
N SER A 114 -2.30 17.24 11.40
CA SER A 114 -2.49 18.63 11.80
C SER A 114 -3.93 18.92 12.24
N LEU A 115 -4.89 18.12 11.75
CA LEU A 115 -6.29 18.25 12.10
C LEU A 115 -6.50 17.98 13.60
N PRO A 116 -7.37 18.75 14.28
CA PRO A 116 -7.64 18.56 15.70
C PRO A 116 -8.14 17.13 15.94
N SER A 117 -7.36 16.34 16.66
CA SER A 117 -7.86 15.06 17.16
C SER A 117 -9.03 15.36 18.10
N LYS A 118 -10.16 14.66 17.95
CA LYS A 118 -11.31 14.71 18.89
C LYS A 118 -10.94 14.26 20.32
N LYS A 119 -9.66 13.97 20.58
CA LYS A 119 -9.14 13.63 21.91
C LYS A 119 -9.19 14.86 22.81
N LYS A 120 -9.73 14.66 24.01
CA LYS A 120 -9.65 15.63 25.11
C LYS A 120 -8.20 16.03 25.32
N SER A 121 -7.94 17.34 25.36
CA SER A 121 -6.66 17.94 25.71
C SER A 121 -6.10 17.30 26.99
N GLY A 122 -4.87 16.79 26.95
CA GLY A 122 -4.14 16.29 28.13
C GLY A 122 -3.83 14.79 28.17
N LYS A 123 -4.23 13.99 27.16
CA LYS A 123 -3.84 12.56 27.10
C LYS A 123 -2.55 12.36 26.31
N LEU A 124 -1.56 11.66 26.88
CA LEU A 124 -0.31 11.32 26.22
C LEU A 124 -0.58 10.52 24.93
N SER A 125 0.23 10.76 23.89
CA SER A 125 0.17 10.01 22.63
C SER A 125 0.42 8.53 22.89
N THR A 126 -0.42 7.67 22.33
CA THR A 126 -0.20 6.22 22.39
C THR A 126 0.97 5.80 21.51
N GLU A 127 1.63 4.70 21.83
CA GLU A 127 2.72 4.12 21.00
C GLU A 127 2.28 3.99 19.54
N LYS A 128 1.05 3.52 19.30
CA LYS A 128 0.47 3.42 17.95
C LYS A 128 0.48 4.76 17.21
N GLU A 129 0.08 5.84 17.86
CA GLU A 129 0.05 7.17 17.25
C GLU A 129 1.45 7.70 16.96
N ILE A 130 2.41 7.42 17.84
CA ILE A 130 3.82 7.77 17.63
C ILE A 130 4.32 7.04 16.38
N GLN A 131 4.10 5.73 16.28
CA GLN A 131 4.52 4.94 15.12
C GLN A 131 3.85 5.40 13.82
N GLN A 132 2.56 5.76 13.85
CA GLN A 132 1.88 6.31 12.69
C GLN A 132 2.49 7.65 12.24
N ARG A 133 2.89 8.52 13.17
CA ARG A 133 3.59 9.77 12.86
C ARG A 133 4.99 9.51 12.27
N VAL A 134 5.71 8.51 12.78
CA VAL A 134 6.98 8.06 12.19
C VAL A 134 6.76 7.58 10.75
N ALA A 135 5.78 6.71 10.49
CA ALA A 135 5.47 6.29 9.12
C ALA A 135 5.12 7.49 8.21
N ARG A 136 4.39 8.48 8.73
CA ARG A 136 4.08 9.69 7.97
C ARG A 136 5.34 10.48 7.64
N SER A 137 6.27 10.62 8.59
CA SER A 137 7.54 11.32 8.35
C SER A 137 8.41 10.61 7.31
N LEU A 138 8.38 9.26 7.24
CA LEU A 138 9.07 8.51 6.18
C LEU A 138 8.54 8.89 4.78
N ILE A 139 7.21 8.99 4.63
CA ILE A 139 6.59 9.35 3.35
C ILE A 139 6.85 10.82 2.99
N LEU A 140 6.96 11.72 3.98
CA LEU A 140 7.33 13.12 3.74
C LEU A 140 8.79 13.31 3.31
N GLN A 141 9.64 12.30 3.49
CA GLN A 141 11.05 12.33 3.09
C GLN A 141 11.27 11.87 1.63
N ILE A 142 10.22 11.49 0.91
CA ILE A 142 10.31 11.17 -0.52
C ILE A 142 10.80 12.42 -1.25
N ASN A 143 11.98 12.31 -1.88
CA ASN A 143 12.67 13.43 -2.54
C ASN A 143 12.48 13.44 -4.06
N CYS A 144 11.95 12.36 -4.65
CA CYS A 144 11.75 12.22 -6.07
C CYS A 144 10.41 11.53 -6.34
N VAL A 145 9.59 12.13 -7.20
CA VAL A 145 8.31 11.59 -7.63
C VAL A 145 8.26 11.62 -9.15
N VAL A 146 8.09 10.46 -9.77
CA VAL A 146 7.92 10.31 -11.21
C VAL A 146 6.49 9.91 -11.49
N LYS A 147 5.76 10.74 -12.24
CA LYS A 147 4.39 10.43 -12.68
C LYS A 147 4.42 9.88 -14.11
N LEU A 148 4.00 8.63 -14.27
CA LEU A 148 3.77 8.05 -15.59
C LEU A 148 2.43 8.55 -16.14
N THR A 149 2.42 9.06 -17.37
CA THR A 149 1.24 9.67 -18.01
C THR A 149 0.69 8.85 -19.17
N ARG A 150 1.51 8.01 -19.80
CA ARG A 150 1.09 7.18 -20.92
C ARG A 150 0.48 5.87 -20.43
N GLN A 151 -0.77 5.59 -20.81
CA GLN A 151 -1.38 4.29 -20.61
C GLN A 151 -0.87 3.30 -21.69
N MET A 152 -0.48 2.12 -21.24
CA MET A 152 0.07 1.03 -22.07
C MET A 152 -0.82 -0.23 -22.06
N ARG A 153 -1.82 -0.31 -21.16
CA ARG A 153 -2.68 -1.50 -20.99
C ARG A 153 -3.82 -1.58 -22.00
N THR A 154 -4.29 -0.45 -22.51
CA THR A 154 -5.45 -0.40 -23.39
C THR A 154 -5.17 0.54 -24.55
N GLU A 155 -5.53 0.11 -25.75
CA GLU A 155 -5.38 0.88 -26.99
C GLU A 155 -6.68 1.55 -27.44
N ASP A 156 -7.85 1.06 -27.00
CA ASP A 156 -9.18 1.61 -27.36
C ASP A 156 -9.36 3.04 -26.78
N PRO A 157 -9.45 4.08 -27.63
CA PRO A 157 -9.57 5.47 -27.17
C PRO A 157 -10.85 5.74 -26.38
N ARG A 158 -11.96 5.07 -26.71
CA ARG A 158 -13.24 5.29 -26.04
C ARG A 158 -13.20 4.71 -24.62
N TYR A 159 -12.61 3.53 -24.47
CA TYR A 159 -12.44 2.91 -23.16
C TYR A 159 -11.39 3.65 -22.30
N LEU A 160 -10.31 4.15 -22.91
CA LEU A 160 -9.33 4.98 -22.20
C LEU A 160 -9.95 6.23 -21.59
N GLN A 161 -10.78 6.96 -22.35
CA GLN A 161 -11.48 8.14 -21.85
C GLN A 161 -12.42 7.81 -20.69
N LEU A 162 -13.13 6.68 -20.77
CA LEU A 162 -13.96 6.19 -19.67
C LEU A 162 -13.11 5.94 -18.41
N LEU A 163 -11.98 5.23 -18.54
CA LEU A 163 -11.11 4.91 -17.40
C LEU A 163 -10.50 6.17 -16.77
N GLU A 164 -10.16 7.18 -17.58
CA GLU A 164 -9.64 8.46 -17.10
C GLU A 164 -10.69 9.23 -16.30
N ARG A 165 -11.94 9.30 -16.79
CA ARG A 165 -13.05 9.90 -16.04
C ARG A 165 -13.35 9.12 -14.76
N LEU A 166 -13.39 7.79 -14.85
CA LEU A 166 -13.65 6.92 -13.70
C LEU A 166 -12.62 7.12 -12.59
N ARG A 167 -11.34 7.21 -12.96
CA ARG A 167 -10.23 7.48 -12.04
C ARG A 167 -10.43 8.75 -11.20
N HIS A 168 -11.05 9.77 -11.78
CA HIS A 168 -11.29 11.06 -11.13
C HIS A 168 -12.72 11.21 -10.55
N GLY A 169 -13.56 10.17 -10.68
CA GLY A 169 -14.96 10.24 -10.28
C GLY A 169 -15.80 11.20 -11.13
N GLN A 170 -15.43 11.36 -12.41
CA GLN A 170 -16.05 12.28 -13.38
C GLN A 170 -16.81 11.56 -14.49
N CYS A 171 -17.29 10.34 -14.23
CA CYS A 171 -18.06 9.57 -15.22
C CYS A 171 -19.31 10.33 -15.66
N ASN A 172 -19.64 10.21 -16.95
CA ASN A 172 -20.82 10.79 -17.56
C ASN A 172 -21.82 9.70 -18.01
N TYR A 173 -22.93 10.12 -18.60
CA TYR A 173 -23.97 9.19 -19.06
C TYR A 173 -23.47 8.28 -20.20
N ASP A 174 -22.60 8.77 -21.09
CA ASP A 174 -22.03 7.97 -22.17
C ASP A 174 -21.12 6.84 -21.66
N ASP A 175 -20.43 7.05 -20.54
CA ASP A 175 -19.63 6.02 -19.87
C ASP A 175 -20.53 4.89 -19.33
N TYR A 176 -21.67 5.26 -18.74
CA TYR A 176 -22.66 4.32 -18.25
C TYR A 176 -23.22 3.46 -19.38
N GLU A 177 -23.67 4.07 -20.47
CA GLU A 177 -24.16 3.37 -21.66
C GLU A 177 -23.10 2.43 -22.25
N LEU A 178 -21.83 2.87 -22.29
CA LEU A 178 -20.73 2.03 -22.76
C LEU A 178 -20.54 0.80 -21.86
N LEU A 179 -20.62 0.93 -20.55
CA LEU A 179 -20.53 -0.21 -19.62
C LEU A 179 -21.71 -1.17 -19.77
N LEU A 180 -22.92 -0.66 -20.02
CA LEU A 180 -24.10 -1.50 -20.28
C LEU A 180 -23.90 -2.44 -21.46
N THR A 181 -23.20 -2.01 -22.51
CA THR A 181 -22.89 -2.89 -23.66
C THR A 181 -21.98 -4.07 -23.31
N ARG A 182 -21.36 -4.06 -22.13
CA ARG A 182 -20.40 -5.08 -21.67
C ARG A 182 -20.96 -5.99 -20.58
N VAL A 183 -22.25 -5.86 -20.26
CA VAL A 183 -22.93 -6.82 -19.38
C VAL A 183 -23.11 -8.13 -20.14
N VAL A 184 -22.46 -9.18 -19.67
CA VAL A 184 -22.58 -10.53 -20.23
C VAL A 184 -23.68 -11.29 -19.48
N GLY A 185 -24.82 -11.52 -20.13
CA GLY A 185 -26.00 -12.16 -19.53
C GLY A 185 -27.30 -11.74 -20.23
N GLN A 186 -28.41 -12.47 -20.00
CA GLN A 186 -29.71 -12.15 -20.61
C GLN A 186 -30.26 -10.78 -20.16
N SER A 187 -31.01 -10.19 -21.08
CA SER A 187 -31.54 -8.82 -21.18
C SER A 187 -32.47 -8.32 -20.07
N SER A 188 -32.24 -8.69 -18.81
CA SER A 188 -32.96 -8.16 -17.64
C SER A 188 -32.01 -8.08 -16.45
N VAL A 189 -31.19 -7.04 -16.43
CA VAL A 189 -30.46 -6.69 -15.20
C VAL A 189 -31.50 -6.08 -14.26
N GLU A 190 -31.86 -6.79 -13.20
CA GLU A 190 -32.64 -6.22 -12.10
C GLU A 190 -31.97 -4.91 -11.67
N SER A 191 -32.78 -3.86 -11.51
CA SER A 191 -32.27 -2.55 -11.15
C SER A 191 -31.49 -2.65 -9.85
N LEU A 192 -30.42 -1.85 -9.67
CA LEU A 192 -29.83 -1.67 -8.34
C LEU A 192 -30.81 -1.05 -7.33
N ARG A 193 -32.01 -0.65 -7.78
CA ARG A 193 -33.14 -0.24 -6.95
C ARG A 193 -34.01 -1.41 -6.47
N ASP A 194 -33.80 -2.59 -7.01
CA ASP A 194 -34.55 -3.79 -6.66
C ASP A 194 -33.81 -4.57 -5.56
N SER A 195 -34.59 -5.31 -4.75
CA SER A 195 -34.05 -6.25 -3.75
C SER A 195 -33.12 -7.26 -4.46
N PRO A 196 -31.95 -7.65 -3.89
CA PRO A 196 -31.54 -7.50 -2.48
C PRO A 196 -30.62 -6.30 -2.19
N TRP A 197 -30.40 -5.39 -3.15
CA TRP A 197 -29.38 -4.35 -3.03
C TRP A 197 -29.82 -3.13 -2.22
N ILE A 198 -31.14 -2.97 -2.02
CA ILE A 198 -31.74 -1.96 -1.13
C ILE A 198 -32.40 -2.67 0.06
N LYS A 199 -32.03 -2.26 1.27
CA LYS A 199 -32.75 -2.53 2.53
C LYS A 199 -33.64 -1.36 2.89
#